data_AF-A0A552V5P5-F1
#
_entry.id   AF-A0A552V5P5-F1
#
_cell.length_a   1.000
_cell.length_b   1.000
_cell.length_c   1.000
_cell.angle_alpha   90.00
_cell.angle_beta   90.00
_cell.angle_gamma   90.00
#
_symmetry.space_group_name_H-M   'P 1'
#
loop_
_entity.id
_entity.type
_entity.pdbx_description
1 polymer ?
#
loop_
_entity_poly.entity_id
_entity_poly.type
_entity_poly.pdbx_seq_one_letter_code
_entity_poly.pdbx_strand_id
1 'polypeptide(L)'
;MLEILHIYFGNFVRTLVFITFLVCSFSLKFKKKEHTILFLILLVCFCAEALNAIFKFYGKSTAAGSNITTILYYGLWLMLIGYEVQFKKIYSFILCLFFIVALLNITLFEGINEFDFSTYIIGAFVYISTFIYESFRQLKRENFNYFLSNRFLLYSAPVPLMLGLSFYFGFKDISLGEYIVFSRFKFYDFICYSVNFISYALLNIYVYREVRKNETP
;
A
#
# COMPACT_ATOMS: atom_id res chain seq x y z
N MET A 1 4.42 31.24 -0.23
CA MET A 1 5.53 30.34 0.19
C MET A 1 5.01 29.02 0.78
N LEU A 2 3.93 29.03 1.57
CA LEU A 2 3.24 27.80 2.04
C LEU A 2 2.56 26.98 0.92
N GLU A 3 1.98 27.61 -0.11
CA GLU A 3 1.41 26.89 -1.26
C GLU A 3 2.45 26.21 -2.14
N ILE A 4 3.65 26.79 -2.24
CA ILE A 4 4.75 26.22 -3.04
C ILE A 4 5.24 24.91 -2.39
N LEU A 5 5.32 24.87 -1.05
CA LEU A 5 5.69 23.66 -0.32
C LEU A 5 4.64 22.55 -0.44
N HIS A 6 3.34 22.86 -0.37
CA HIS A 6 2.28 21.87 -0.54
C HIS A 6 2.27 21.22 -1.94
N ILE A 7 2.76 21.95 -2.96
CA ILE A 7 2.99 21.44 -4.31
C ILE A 7 4.20 20.49 -4.35
N TYR A 8 5.35 20.86 -3.77
CA TYR A 8 6.55 20.00 -3.72
C TYR A 8 6.33 18.71 -2.92
N PHE A 9 5.46 18.76 -1.92
CA PHE A 9 5.25 17.68 -0.97
C PHE A 9 4.39 16.52 -1.50
N GLY A 10 3.35 16.82 -2.28
CA GLY A 10 2.65 15.79 -3.07
C GLY A 10 3.54 15.22 -4.18
N ASN A 11 4.50 16.01 -4.68
CA ASN A 11 5.37 15.59 -5.79
C ASN A 11 6.31 14.45 -5.40
N PHE A 12 6.80 14.37 -4.15
CA PHE A 12 7.71 13.30 -3.77
C PHE A 12 7.08 11.90 -3.87
N VAL A 13 5.91 11.69 -3.27
CA VAL A 13 5.21 10.40 -3.33
C VAL A 13 4.82 10.07 -4.78
N ARG A 14 4.34 11.07 -5.53
CA ARG A 14 4.05 10.93 -6.98
C ARG A 14 5.26 10.49 -7.77
N THR A 15 6.43 11.08 -7.52
CA THR A 15 7.68 10.72 -8.20
C THR A 15 8.08 9.28 -7.85
N LEU A 16 7.97 8.87 -6.58
CA LEU A 16 8.25 7.49 -6.16
C LEU A 16 7.32 6.48 -6.86
N VAL A 17 6.01 6.76 -6.85
CA VAL A 17 4.99 5.92 -7.52
C VAL A 17 5.31 5.83 -9.01
N PHE A 18 5.56 6.96 -9.66
CA PHE A 18 5.83 7.03 -11.09
C PHE A 18 7.10 6.26 -11.49
N ILE A 19 8.21 6.50 -10.80
CA ILE A 19 9.48 5.80 -11.07
C ILE A 19 9.29 4.30 -10.84
N THR A 20 8.69 3.89 -9.73
CA THR A 20 8.49 2.47 -9.42
C THR A 20 7.55 1.80 -10.42
N PHE A 21 6.51 2.51 -10.86
CA PHE A 21 5.60 2.04 -11.90
C PHE A 21 6.33 1.83 -13.24
N LEU A 22 7.14 2.79 -13.69
CA LEU A 22 7.92 2.66 -14.92
C LEU A 22 8.92 1.51 -14.83
N VAL A 23 9.70 1.44 -13.75
CA VAL A 23 10.67 0.37 -13.51
C VAL A 23 9.96 -0.99 -13.55
N CYS A 24 8.86 -1.15 -12.82
CA CYS A 24 8.09 -2.39 -12.84
C CYS A 24 7.54 -2.72 -14.24
N SER A 25 7.06 -1.72 -14.98
CA SER A 25 6.44 -1.87 -16.29
C SER A 25 7.41 -2.40 -17.35
N PHE A 26 8.64 -1.89 -17.36
CA PHE A 26 9.66 -2.28 -18.33
C PHE A 26 10.48 -3.49 -17.91
N SER A 27 10.62 -3.73 -16.60
CA SER A 27 11.55 -4.72 -16.09
C SER A 27 10.92 -6.08 -15.77
N LEU A 28 9.66 -6.15 -15.34
CA LEU A 28 9.05 -7.41 -14.93
C LEU A 28 8.38 -8.15 -16.10
N LYS A 29 8.56 -9.48 -16.12
CA LYS A 29 7.83 -10.36 -17.05
C LYS A 29 6.45 -10.70 -16.48
N PHE A 30 5.38 -10.25 -17.13
CA PHE A 30 3.98 -10.46 -16.69
C PHE A 30 3.42 -11.90 -16.87
N LYS A 31 4.30 -12.89 -17.08
CA LYS A 31 3.92 -14.31 -17.10
C LYS A 31 3.71 -14.86 -15.68
N LYS A 32 4.39 -14.31 -14.67
CA LYS A 32 4.21 -14.70 -13.26
C LYS A 32 3.03 -13.92 -12.66
N LYS A 33 2.11 -14.62 -11.99
CA LYS A 33 0.90 -14.01 -11.42
C LYS A 33 1.21 -12.92 -10.40
N GLU A 34 2.26 -13.12 -9.60
CA GLU A 34 2.71 -12.15 -8.60
C GLU A 34 3.12 -10.82 -9.25
N HIS A 35 3.81 -10.88 -10.40
CA HIS A 35 4.22 -9.69 -11.14
C HIS A 35 3.01 -8.95 -11.72
N THR A 36 2.04 -9.69 -12.26
CA THR A 36 0.80 -9.11 -12.78
C THR A 36 0.02 -8.37 -11.69
N ILE A 37 -0.10 -8.98 -10.50
CA ILE A 37 -0.81 -8.33 -9.39
C ILE A 37 -0.02 -7.13 -8.86
N LEU A 38 1.30 -7.22 -8.72
CA LEU A 38 2.13 -6.07 -8.34
C LEU A 38 1.97 -4.92 -9.34
N PHE A 39 1.96 -5.22 -10.64
CA PHE A 39 1.70 -4.22 -11.67
C PHE A 39 0.32 -3.58 -11.51
N LEU A 40 -0.72 -4.35 -11.25
CA LEU A 40 -2.06 -3.82 -10.98
C LEU A 40 -2.09 -2.93 -9.73
N ILE A 41 -1.35 -3.29 -8.67
CA ILE A 41 -1.20 -2.46 -7.46
C ILE A 41 -0.58 -1.11 -7.84
N LEU A 42 0.54 -1.13 -8.56
CA LEU A 42 1.23 0.09 -8.98
C LEU A 42 0.40 0.93 -9.96
N LEU A 43 -0.37 0.28 -10.84
CA LEU A 43 -1.30 0.94 -11.75
C LEU A 43 -2.42 1.65 -10.97
N VAL A 44 -3.00 1.00 -9.95
CA VAL A 44 -4.00 1.62 -9.07
C VAL A 44 -3.40 2.83 -8.36
N CYS A 45 -2.20 2.73 -7.81
CA CYS A 45 -1.50 3.86 -7.18
C CYS A 45 -1.23 5.01 -8.17
N PHE A 46 -0.74 4.69 -9.37
CA PHE A 46 -0.46 5.68 -10.41
C PHE A 46 -1.75 6.41 -10.86
N CYS A 47 -2.81 5.65 -11.16
CA CYS A 47 -4.10 6.21 -11.53
C CYS A 47 -4.69 7.07 -10.40
N ALA A 48 -4.56 6.64 -9.15
CA ALA A 48 -5.04 7.40 -8.00
C ALA A 48 -4.32 8.74 -7.88
N GLU A 49 -3.00 8.77 -8.02
CA GLU A 49 -2.22 10.02 -8.00
C GLU A 49 -2.59 10.94 -9.16
N ALA A 50 -2.76 10.40 -10.37
CA ALA A 50 -3.18 11.16 -11.54
C ALA A 50 -4.58 11.76 -11.36
N LEU A 51 -5.55 10.96 -10.92
CA LEU A 51 -6.92 11.41 -10.68
C LEU A 51 -6.99 12.41 -9.54
N ASN A 52 -6.27 12.20 -8.45
CA ASN A 52 -6.20 13.14 -7.34
C ASN A 52 -5.56 14.47 -7.75
N ALA A 53 -4.57 14.46 -8.65
CA ALA A 53 -4.02 15.68 -9.22
C ALA A 53 -5.07 16.44 -10.06
N ILE A 54 -5.82 15.73 -10.90
CA ILE A 54 -6.90 16.31 -11.73
C ILE A 54 -8.01 16.89 -10.84
N PHE A 55 -8.50 16.14 -9.86
CA PHE A 55 -9.57 16.62 -8.97
C PHE A 55 -9.13 17.83 -8.15
N LYS A 56 -7.91 17.85 -7.64
CA LYS A 56 -7.34 19.04 -6.97
C LYS A 56 -7.28 20.24 -7.91
N PHE A 57 -6.90 20.05 -9.17
CA PHE A 57 -6.88 21.13 -10.17
C PHE A 57 -8.28 21.74 -10.40
N TYR A 58 -9.33 20.91 -10.39
CA TYR A 58 -10.72 21.38 -10.53
C TYR A 58 -11.41 21.74 -9.19
N GLY A 59 -10.68 21.75 -8.07
CA GLY A 59 -11.25 22.02 -6.75
C GLY A 59 -12.30 21.00 -6.27
N LYS A 60 -12.28 19.78 -6.81
CA LYS A 60 -13.21 18.69 -6.42
C LYS A 60 -12.64 17.86 -5.28
N SER A 61 -13.52 17.32 -4.44
CA SER A 61 -13.13 16.40 -3.36
C SER A 61 -12.44 15.14 -3.93
N THR A 62 -11.39 14.69 -3.25
CA THR A 62 -10.64 13.46 -3.57
C THR A 62 -11.07 12.26 -2.73
N ALA A 63 -12.04 12.42 -1.81
CA ALA A 63 -12.41 11.39 -0.84
C ALA A 63 -12.91 10.10 -1.51
N ALA A 64 -13.91 10.21 -2.40
CA ALA A 64 -14.48 9.06 -3.12
C ALA A 64 -13.41 8.27 -3.89
N GLY A 65 -12.55 8.97 -4.63
CA GLY A 65 -11.44 8.36 -5.37
C GLY A 65 -10.42 7.68 -4.45
N SER A 66 -10.15 8.28 -3.30
CA SER A 66 -9.23 7.73 -2.29
C SER A 66 -9.81 6.46 -1.66
N ASN A 67 -11.11 6.43 -1.33
CA ASN A 67 -11.75 5.24 -0.77
C ASN A 67 -11.73 4.06 -1.75
N ILE A 68 -12.09 4.30 -3.01
CA ILE A 68 -12.02 3.27 -4.07
C ILE A 68 -10.58 2.77 -4.21
N THR A 69 -9.61 3.69 -4.23
CA THR A 69 -8.18 3.34 -4.31
C THR A 69 -7.77 2.48 -3.11
N THR A 70 -8.17 2.83 -1.89
CA THR A 70 -7.87 2.08 -0.67
C THR A 70 -8.41 0.66 -0.74
N ILE A 71 -9.67 0.48 -1.17
CA ILE A 71 -10.27 -0.86 -1.32
C ILE A 71 -9.49 -1.69 -2.34
N LEU A 72 -9.20 -1.13 -3.52
CA LEU A 72 -8.46 -1.84 -4.57
C LEU A 72 -7.03 -2.16 -4.11
N TYR A 73 -6.36 -1.21 -3.47
CA TYR A 73 -5.00 -1.35 -2.95
C TYR A 73 -4.91 -2.51 -1.94
N TYR A 74 -5.75 -2.50 -0.91
CA TYR A 74 -5.78 -3.57 0.09
C TYR A 74 -6.25 -4.90 -0.51
N GLY A 75 -7.28 -4.88 -1.35
CA GLY A 75 -7.78 -6.08 -2.01
C GLY A 75 -6.70 -6.76 -2.84
N LEU A 76 -5.93 -6.01 -3.63
CA LEU A 76 -4.84 -6.56 -4.45
C LEU A 76 -3.66 -7.06 -3.60
N TRP A 77 -3.28 -6.34 -2.54
CA TRP A 77 -2.25 -6.81 -1.61
C TRP A 77 -2.67 -8.09 -0.89
N LEU A 78 -3.92 -8.16 -0.41
CA LEU A 78 -4.48 -9.37 0.17
C LEU A 78 -4.50 -10.51 -0.86
N MET A 79 -4.90 -10.27 -2.10
CA MET A 79 -4.79 -11.28 -3.16
C MET A 79 -3.34 -11.76 -3.36
N LEU A 80 -2.37 -10.86 -3.30
CA LEU A 80 -0.96 -11.15 -3.50
C LEU A 80 -0.37 -12.02 -2.37
N ILE A 81 -0.59 -11.68 -1.10
CA ILE A 81 -0.10 -12.50 0.03
C ILE A 81 -0.86 -13.83 0.13
N GLY A 82 -2.09 -13.88 -0.40
CA GLY A 82 -2.88 -15.10 -0.51
C GLY A 82 -2.21 -16.25 -1.26
N TYR A 83 -1.19 -15.99 -2.09
CA TYR A 83 -0.39 -17.04 -2.74
C TYR A 83 0.54 -17.79 -1.78
N GLU A 84 0.90 -17.22 -0.63
CA GLU A 84 1.80 -17.82 0.35
C GLU A 84 1.05 -18.57 1.48
N VAL A 85 -0.21 -18.21 1.71
CA VAL A 85 -1.03 -18.76 2.80
C VAL A 85 -1.36 -20.24 2.58
N GLN A 86 -1.28 -21.06 3.62
CA GLN A 86 -1.54 -22.51 3.54
C GLN A 86 -3.04 -22.80 3.41
N PHE A 87 -3.86 -22.14 4.22
CA PHE A 87 -5.31 -22.36 4.27
C PHE A 87 -6.06 -21.49 3.26
N LYS A 88 -5.90 -21.80 1.96
CA LYS A 88 -6.47 -21.00 0.85
C LYS A 88 -7.97 -20.72 0.97
N LYS A 89 -8.77 -21.71 1.42
CA LYS A 89 -10.23 -21.56 1.55
C LYS A 89 -10.61 -20.52 2.61
N ILE A 90 -10.02 -20.62 3.80
CA ILE A 90 -10.24 -19.66 4.89
C ILE A 90 -9.78 -18.28 4.45
N TYR A 91 -8.62 -18.20 3.80
CA TYR A 91 -8.09 -16.94 3.30
C TYR A 91 -9.01 -16.29 2.24
N SER A 92 -9.55 -17.09 1.31
CA SER A 92 -10.51 -16.61 0.33
C SER A 92 -11.79 -16.09 0.97
N PHE A 93 -12.24 -16.71 2.07
CA PHE A 93 -13.38 -16.22 2.85
C PHE A 93 -13.06 -14.87 3.51
N ILE A 94 -11.88 -14.72 4.12
CA ILE A 94 -11.41 -13.45 4.71
C ILE A 94 -11.35 -12.35 3.65
N LEU A 95 -10.82 -12.64 2.46
CA LEU A 95 -10.77 -11.68 1.35
C LEU A 95 -12.17 -11.25 0.91
N CYS A 96 -13.11 -12.19 0.79
CA CYS A 96 -14.50 -11.88 0.46
C CYS A 96 -15.15 -11.00 1.55
N LEU A 97 -14.93 -11.35 2.82
CA LEU A 97 -15.42 -10.58 3.95
C LEU A 97 -14.86 -9.16 3.97
N PHE A 98 -13.58 -8.97 3.64
CA PHE A 98 -12.98 -7.64 3.50
C PHE A 98 -13.73 -6.76 2.50
N PHE A 99 -14.03 -7.28 1.30
CA PHE A 99 -14.79 -6.51 0.30
C PHE A 99 -16.22 -6.19 0.74
N ILE A 100 -16.89 -7.13 1.41
CA ILE A 100 -18.24 -6.90 1.96
C ILE A 100 -18.20 -5.78 3.00
N VAL A 101 -17.28 -5.87 3.97
CA VAL A 101 -17.12 -4.85 5.02
C VAL A 101 -16.78 -3.49 4.42
N ALA A 102 -15.86 -3.44 3.45
CA ALA A 102 -15.49 -2.21 2.78
C ALA A 102 -16.66 -1.55 2.04
N LEU A 103 -17.48 -2.35 1.36
CA LEU A 103 -18.68 -1.86 0.69
C LEU A 103 -19.70 -1.32 1.70
N LEU A 104 -19.93 -2.04 2.80
CA LEU A 104 -20.83 -1.61 3.87
C LEU A 104 -20.36 -0.31 4.53
N ASN A 105 -19.05 -0.15 4.78
CA ASN A 105 -18.49 1.07 5.36
C ASN A 105 -18.75 2.29 4.47
N ILE A 106 -18.50 2.20 3.17
CA ILE A 106 -18.74 3.30 2.23
C ILE A 106 -20.24 3.62 2.08
N THR A 107 -21.11 2.60 2.10
CA THR A 107 -22.54 2.78 1.82
C THR A 107 -23.40 3.12 3.02
N LEU A 108 -23.04 2.63 4.22
CA LEU A 108 -23.89 2.72 5.41
C LEU A 108 -23.27 3.51 6.57
N PHE A 109 -21.93 3.60 6.67
CA PHE A 109 -21.27 4.12 7.87
C PHE A 109 -20.53 5.43 7.63
N GLU A 110 -19.34 5.40 7.01
CA GLU A 110 -18.48 6.59 6.85
C GLU A 110 -18.83 7.40 5.60
N GLY A 111 -19.57 6.80 4.65
CA GLY A 111 -20.04 7.49 3.45
C GLY A 111 -18.95 7.66 2.38
N ILE A 112 -19.35 8.13 1.19
CA ILE A 112 -18.44 8.28 0.04
C ILE A 112 -17.69 9.62 0.01
N ASN A 113 -18.16 10.62 0.78
CA ASN A 113 -17.67 11.99 0.73
C ASN A 113 -16.52 12.29 1.71
N GLU A 114 -16.30 11.39 2.68
CA GLU A 114 -15.20 11.44 3.64
C GLU A 114 -14.27 10.24 3.43
N PHE A 115 -13.06 10.31 3.96
CA PHE A 115 -12.11 9.19 3.85
C PHE A 115 -12.51 8.06 4.79
N ASP A 116 -12.56 6.83 4.27
CA ASP A 116 -12.96 5.64 5.02
C ASP A 116 -11.78 5.08 5.84
N PHE A 117 -11.62 5.62 7.05
CA PHE A 117 -10.58 5.22 8.00
C PHE A 117 -10.78 3.77 8.46
N SER A 118 -12.03 3.34 8.62
CA SER A 118 -12.35 1.99 9.12
C SER A 118 -11.90 0.91 8.14
N THR A 119 -12.18 1.08 6.86
CA THR A 119 -11.73 0.16 5.80
C THR A 119 -10.21 0.14 5.70
N TYR A 120 -9.55 1.29 5.86
CA TYR A 120 -8.08 1.34 5.90
C TYR A 120 -7.53 0.49 7.06
N ILE A 121 -8.02 0.72 8.29
CA ILE A 121 -7.53 0.04 9.49
C ILE A 121 -7.79 -1.46 9.40
N ILE A 122 -8.98 -1.88 8.96
CA ILE A 122 -9.32 -3.30 8.81
C ILE A 122 -8.45 -3.96 7.74
N GLY A 123 -8.25 -3.31 6.59
CA GLY A 123 -7.37 -3.83 5.53
C GLY A 123 -5.93 -4.03 6.01
N ALA A 124 -5.38 -3.02 6.71
CA ALA A 124 -4.05 -3.10 7.31
C ALA A 124 -3.96 -4.23 8.33
N PHE A 125 -4.92 -4.31 9.25
CA PHE A 125 -4.95 -5.32 10.30
C PHE A 125 -4.97 -6.74 9.72
N VAL A 126 -5.82 -7.00 8.73
CA VAL A 126 -5.91 -8.31 8.06
C VAL A 126 -4.60 -8.66 7.36
N TYR A 127 -4.03 -7.72 6.60
CA TYR A 127 -2.79 -7.96 5.87
C TYR A 127 -1.62 -8.22 6.82
N ILE A 128 -1.41 -7.35 7.81
CA ILE A 128 -0.31 -7.45 8.77
C ILE A 128 -0.44 -8.72 9.60
N SER A 129 -1.64 -9.06 10.08
CA SER A 129 -1.87 -10.31 10.83
C SER A 129 -1.54 -11.54 9.99
N THR A 130 -1.94 -11.53 8.71
CA THR A 130 -1.60 -12.61 7.77
C THR A 130 -0.09 -12.71 7.56
N PHE A 131 0.58 -11.58 7.31
CA PHE A 131 2.03 -11.52 7.12
C PHE A 131 2.81 -12.03 8.35
N ILE A 132 2.40 -11.62 9.55
CA ILE A 132 3.00 -12.06 10.81
C ILE A 132 2.78 -13.57 11.01
N TYR A 133 1.55 -14.04 10.84
CA TYR A 133 1.22 -15.47 10.96
C TYR A 133 2.07 -16.33 10.01
N GLU A 134 2.17 -15.92 8.76
CA GLU A 134 2.96 -16.60 7.74
C GLU A 134 4.45 -16.58 8.08
N SER A 135 4.96 -15.47 8.60
CA SER A 135 6.35 -15.37 9.07
C SER A 135 6.64 -16.35 10.21
N PHE A 136 5.78 -16.39 11.25
CA PHE A 136 5.93 -17.34 12.34
C PHE A 136 5.79 -18.79 11.88
N ARG A 137 4.92 -19.07 10.92
CA ARG A 137 4.78 -20.40 10.32
C ARG A 137 6.07 -20.85 9.63
N GLN A 138 6.72 -19.96 8.88
CA GLN A 138 7.99 -20.26 8.21
C GLN A 138 9.13 -20.46 9.22
N LEU A 139 9.17 -19.67 10.30
CA LEU A 139 10.12 -19.87 11.42
C LEU A 139 9.93 -21.22 12.09
N LYS A 140 8.68 -21.62 12.38
CA LYS A 140 8.35 -22.93 12.98
C LYS A 140 8.78 -24.11 12.09
N ARG A 141 8.92 -23.89 10.78
CA ARG A 141 9.40 -24.87 9.81
C ARG A 141 10.92 -24.78 9.56
N GLU A 142 11.63 -23.95 10.32
CA GLU A 142 13.06 -23.68 10.16
C GLU A 142 13.45 -23.20 8.75
N ASN A 143 12.50 -22.62 8.02
CA ASN A 143 12.72 -22.17 6.65
C ASN A 143 13.32 -20.76 6.61
N PHE A 144 14.56 -20.61 7.10
CA PHE A 144 15.26 -19.32 7.14
C PHE A 144 15.48 -18.71 5.76
N ASN A 145 15.58 -19.56 4.72
CA ASN A 145 15.70 -19.14 3.33
C ASN A 145 14.50 -18.31 2.85
N TYR A 146 13.32 -18.47 3.47
CA TYR A 146 12.16 -17.64 3.18
C TYR A 146 12.45 -16.15 3.44
N PHE A 147 13.08 -15.81 4.57
CA PHE A 147 13.38 -14.42 4.95
C PHE A 147 14.41 -13.74 4.06
N LEU A 148 15.26 -14.54 3.39
CA LEU A 148 16.23 -14.07 2.40
C LEU A 148 15.65 -14.05 0.98
N SER A 149 14.46 -14.62 0.79
CA SER A 149 13.83 -14.75 -0.52
C SER A 149 13.26 -13.44 -1.04
N ASN A 150 13.16 -13.34 -2.36
CA ASN A 150 12.52 -12.18 -3.00
C ASN A 150 11.00 -12.11 -2.71
N ARG A 151 10.37 -13.24 -2.37
CA ARG A 151 8.95 -13.27 -1.98
C ARG A 151 8.70 -12.57 -0.65
N PHE A 152 9.53 -12.85 0.35
CA PHE A 152 9.44 -12.16 1.63
C PHE A 152 9.62 -10.65 1.46
N LEU A 153 10.61 -10.23 0.65
CA LEU A 153 10.81 -8.82 0.32
C LEU A 153 9.53 -8.19 -0.27
N LEU A 154 8.92 -8.83 -1.27
CA LEU A 154 7.67 -8.37 -1.89
C LEU A 154 6.53 -8.23 -0.86
N TYR A 155 6.29 -9.26 -0.04
CA TYR A 155 5.19 -9.25 0.92
C TYR A 155 5.44 -8.31 2.11
N SER A 156 6.69 -8.01 2.42
CA SER A 156 7.07 -7.05 3.46
C SER A 156 6.97 -5.59 2.99
N ALA A 157 7.05 -5.33 1.68
CA ALA A 157 7.08 -3.99 1.11
C ALA A 157 5.93 -3.07 1.55
N PRO A 158 4.65 -3.50 1.63
CA PRO A 158 3.56 -2.63 2.05
C PRO A 158 3.44 -2.49 3.57
N VAL A 159 4.13 -3.34 4.36
CA VAL A 159 3.97 -3.39 5.82
C VAL A 159 4.32 -2.06 6.49
N PRO A 160 5.43 -1.37 6.17
CA PRO A 160 5.74 -0.05 6.75
C PRO A 160 4.64 0.98 6.48
N LEU A 161 4.11 1.03 5.25
CA LEU A 161 3.02 1.92 4.88
C LEU A 161 1.75 1.63 5.67
N MET A 162 1.34 0.36 5.70
CA MET A 162 0.12 -0.07 6.40
C MET A 162 0.22 0.18 7.91
N LEU A 163 1.33 -0.20 8.55
CA LEU A 163 1.54 0.04 9.98
C LEU A 163 1.59 1.53 10.32
N GLY A 164 2.43 2.29 9.62
CA GLY A 164 2.67 3.69 9.99
C GLY A 164 1.43 4.57 9.81
N LEU A 165 0.69 4.38 8.72
CA LEU A 165 -0.56 5.11 8.51
C LEU A 165 -1.72 4.58 9.37
N SER A 166 -1.75 3.30 9.73
CA SER A 166 -2.73 2.79 10.71
C SER A 166 -2.57 3.43 12.08
N PHE A 167 -1.34 3.67 12.54
CA PHE A 167 -1.14 4.41 13.79
C PHE A 167 -1.64 5.85 13.71
N TYR A 168 -1.48 6.51 12.55
CA TYR A 168 -2.04 7.84 12.34
C TYR A 168 -3.57 7.83 12.31
N PHE A 169 -4.16 6.97 11.48
CA PHE A 169 -5.60 6.90 11.28
C PHE A 169 -6.37 6.33 12.47
N GLY A 170 -5.73 5.51 13.31
CA GLY A 170 -6.34 4.92 14.50
C GLY A 170 -6.82 5.94 15.53
N PHE A 171 -6.20 7.13 15.59
CA PHE A 171 -6.60 8.19 16.52
C PHE A 171 -7.77 9.04 16.02
N LYS A 172 -8.11 8.98 14.72
CA LYS A 172 -9.18 9.78 14.08
C LYS A 172 -9.16 11.27 14.45
N ASP A 173 -7.98 11.81 14.74
CA ASP A 173 -7.80 13.20 15.17
C ASP A 173 -6.98 13.97 14.12
N ILE A 174 -7.65 14.92 13.46
CA ILE A 174 -7.02 15.78 12.45
C ILE A 174 -5.92 16.64 13.06
N SER A 175 -6.08 17.06 14.32
CA SER A 175 -5.11 17.93 15.01
C SER A 175 -3.77 17.23 15.22
N LEU A 176 -3.77 15.91 15.40
CA LEU A 176 -2.57 15.09 15.48
C LEU A 176 -1.76 15.16 14.18
N GLY A 177 -2.45 15.20 13.03
CA GLY A 177 -1.81 15.29 11.72
C GLY A 177 -1.16 16.64 11.45
N GLU A 178 -1.76 17.71 11.98
CA GLU A 178 -1.27 19.08 11.84
C GLU A 178 -0.16 19.44 12.83
N TYR A 179 0.07 18.60 13.84
CA TYR A 179 1.13 18.80 14.82
C TYR A 179 2.50 18.91 14.12
N ILE A 180 3.23 19.99 14.42
CA ILE A 180 4.52 20.27 13.78
C ILE A 180 5.61 19.48 14.50
N VAL A 181 6.24 18.58 13.76
CA VAL A 181 7.43 17.83 14.14
C VAL A 181 8.65 18.44 13.43
N PHE A 182 9.77 18.53 14.14
CA PHE A 182 11.03 19.09 13.60
C PHE A 182 10.86 20.50 12.98
N SER A 183 10.17 21.39 13.67
CA SER A 183 10.00 22.83 13.35
C SER A 183 9.34 23.19 12.01
N ARG A 184 9.18 22.25 11.07
CA ARG A 184 8.72 22.53 9.70
C ARG A 184 7.84 21.44 9.08
N PHE A 185 7.85 20.22 9.60
CA PHE A 185 7.09 19.11 9.04
C PHE A 185 5.83 18.87 9.84
N LYS A 186 4.69 18.74 9.18
CA LYS A 186 3.52 18.17 9.85
C LYS A 186 3.80 16.70 10.16
N PHE A 187 3.27 16.21 11.27
CA PHE A 187 3.41 14.81 11.66
C PHE A 187 2.92 13.86 10.57
N TYR A 188 1.80 14.20 9.93
CA TYR A 188 1.27 13.47 8.78
C TYR A 188 2.28 13.37 7.63
N ASP A 189 2.90 14.49 7.25
CA ASP A 189 3.88 14.54 6.16
C ASP A 189 5.11 13.68 6.48
N PHE A 190 5.61 13.79 7.71
CA PHE A 190 6.76 13.03 8.17
C PHE A 190 6.52 11.50 8.11
N ILE A 191 5.37 11.04 8.63
CA ILE A 191 4.99 9.62 8.54
C ILE A 191 4.89 9.23 7.06
N CYS A 192 4.08 9.95 6.29
CA CYS A 192 3.85 9.65 4.87
C CYS A 192 5.16 9.51 4.08
N TYR A 193 6.12 10.41 4.26
CA TYR A 193 7.40 10.29 3.57
C TYR A 193 8.20 9.10 3.98
N SER A 194 8.35 8.89 5.28
CA SER A 194 9.18 7.81 5.82
C SER A 194 8.66 6.46 5.35
N VAL A 195 7.36 6.23 5.47
CA VAL A 195 6.78 4.93 5.12
C VAL A 195 6.70 4.70 3.61
N ASN A 196 6.36 5.72 2.81
CA ASN A 196 6.35 5.57 1.35
C ASN A 196 7.76 5.33 0.82
N PHE A 197 8.75 6.07 1.31
CA PHE A 197 10.14 5.88 0.90
C PHE A 197 10.60 4.45 1.17
N ILE A 198 10.38 3.92 2.38
CA ILE A 198 10.75 2.55 2.74
C ILE A 198 10.01 1.56 1.84
N SER A 199 8.69 1.69 1.69
CA SER A 199 7.88 0.76 0.90
C SER A 199 8.28 0.73 -0.58
N TYR A 200 8.44 1.89 -1.23
CA TYR A 200 8.86 1.95 -2.63
C TYR A 200 10.31 1.54 -2.83
N ALA A 201 11.20 1.80 -1.86
CA ALA A 201 12.57 1.28 -1.91
C ALA A 201 12.59 -0.26 -1.90
N LEU A 202 11.81 -0.91 -1.02
CA LEU A 202 11.69 -2.36 -0.98
C LEU A 202 11.14 -2.92 -2.30
N LEU A 203 10.13 -2.27 -2.90
CA LEU A 203 9.60 -2.67 -4.21
C LEU A 203 10.65 -2.54 -5.32
N ASN A 204 11.41 -1.45 -5.37
CA ASN A 204 12.45 -1.29 -6.38
C ASN A 204 13.58 -2.31 -6.21
N ILE A 205 13.99 -2.62 -4.97
CA ILE A 205 14.95 -3.69 -4.68
C ILE A 205 14.40 -5.04 -5.13
N TYR A 206 13.11 -5.31 -4.91
CA TYR A 206 12.44 -6.52 -5.36
C TYR A 206 12.50 -6.67 -6.89
N VAL A 207 12.15 -5.60 -7.62
CA VAL A 207 12.19 -5.60 -9.09
C VAL A 207 13.62 -5.85 -9.58
N TYR A 208 14.60 -5.13 -9.03
CA TYR A 208 16.00 -5.30 -9.37
C TYR A 208 16.48 -6.75 -9.17
N ARG A 209 16.13 -7.38 -8.04
CA ARG A 209 16.48 -8.78 -7.75
C ARG A 209 15.80 -9.76 -8.70
N GLU A 210 14.54 -9.53 -9.08
CA GLU A 210 13.86 -10.38 -10.08
C GLU A 210 14.52 -10.27 -11.46
N VAL A 211 14.85 -9.06 -11.91
CA VAL A 211 15.50 -8.84 -13.21
C VAL A 211 16.82 -9.58 -13.27
N ARG A 212 17.69 -9.35 -12.28
CA ARG A 212 19.01 -9.98 -12.21
C ARG A 212 18.92 -11.51 -12.20
N LYS A 213 17.94 -12.08 -11.48
CA LYS A 213 17.70 -13.52 -11.47
C LYS A 213 17.28 -14.08 -12.84
N ASN A 214 16.57 -13.28 -13.65
CA ASN A 214 16.14 -13.69 -14.98
C ASN A 214 17.24 -13.53 -16.04
N GLU A 215 18.34 -12.84 -15.74
CA GLU A 215 19.51 -12.65 -16.61
C GLU A 215 20.59 -13.73 -16.38
N THR A 216 20.63 -14.32 -15.19
CA THR A 216 21.50 -15.48 -14.90
C THR A 216 20.84 -16.76 -15.42
N PRO A 217 21.44 -17.47 -16.38
CA PRO A 217 20.91 -18.71 -16.96
C PRO A 217 20.84 -19.87 -15.95
#